data_AF-A0A938P1C7-F1
#
_entry.id   AF-A0A938P1C7-F1
#
_cell.length_a   1.000
_cell.length_b   1.000
_cell.length_c   1.000
_cell.angle_alpha   90.00
_cell.angle_beta   90.00
_cell.angle_gamma   90.00
#
_symmetry.space_group_name_H-M   'P 1'
#
loop_
_entity.id
_entity.type
_entity.pdbx_description
1 polymer ?
#
loop_
_entity_poly.entity_id
_entity_poly.type
_entity_poly.pdbx_seq_one_letter_code
_entity_poly.pdbx_strand_id
1 'polypeptide(L)'
;MLTRDVKTARKIWTVPQAFQFCERLTYDHYENFPVASLFFPKDKRRYVCAIYSFARIADDFADEPGLTPAERIESLNEWDEQLVDSYRGHAQHPVFVALRETVDRFEIPIELFHHLLHAFRMDVTTHRYETFEDVLEYCEHSANPIGRLMLLLFNYRSEGSMQQSDLICTALQLTNFWQDVSVDLQKDRVYIPLDDIR
;
A
#
# COMPACT_ATOMS: atom_id res chain seq x y z
N MET A 1 -3.52 13.94 -11.41
CA MET A 1 -3.33 14.11 -12.89
C MET A 1 -2.54 12.96 -13.56
N LEU A 2 -2.02 11.96 -12.84
CA LEU A 2 -1.35 10.78 -13.42
C LEU A 2 -2.28 9.58 -13.68
N THR A 3 -3.52 9.63 -13.23
CA THR A 3 -4.45 8.48 -13.16
C THR A 3 -5.37 8.32 -14.39
N ARG A 4 -5.43 9.29 -15.31
CA ARG A 4 -6.39 9.27 -16.44
C ARG A 4 -5.84 8.82 -17.80
N ASP A 5 -4.52 8.63 -17.95
CA ASP A 5 -3.88 8.36 -19.25
C ASP A 5 -3.62 6.87 -19.58
N VAL A 6 -4.30 5.93 -18.90
CA VAL A 6 -4.18 4.48 -19.22
C VAL A 6 -5.26 3.97 -20.18
N LYS A 7 -6.18 4.84 -20.65
CA LYS A 7 -7.24 4.45 -21.61
C LYS A 7 -6.83 4.55 -23.10
N THR A 8 -5.56 4.77 -23.42
CA THR A 8 -5.10 5.03 -24.80
C THR A 8 -4.14 3.95 -25.29
N ALA A 9 -4.66 3.01 -26.10
CA ALA A 9 -3.99 1.83 -26.69
C ALA A 9 -3.40 0.84 -25.67
N ARG A 10 -3.80 -0.45 -25.75
CA ARG A 10 -3.23 -1.54 -24.91
C ARG A 10 -1.73 -1.70 -25.19
N LYS A 11 -0.91 -0.91 -24.51
CA LYS A 11 0.54 -1.04 -24.49
C LYS A 11 0.86 -2.33 -23.74
N ILE A 12 1.46 -3.29 -24.43
CA ILE A 12 1.97 -4.51 -23.80
C ILE A 12 3.27 -4.12 -23.11
N TRP A 13 3.31 -4.26 -21.78
CA TRP A 13 4.50 -3.99 -20.99
C TRP A 13 5.34 -5.24 -20.84
N THR A 14 6.63 -5.14 -21.13
CA THR A 14 7.58 -6.20 -20.75
C THR A 14 7.92 -6.08 -19.26
N VAL A 15 8.27 -7.18 -18.61
CA VAL A 15 8.66 -7.20 -17.18
C VAL A 15 9.76 -6.16 -16.84
N PRO A 16 10.83 -5.99 -17.65
CA PRO A 16 11.81 -4.93 -17.39
C PRO A 16 11.23 -3.51 -17.46
N GLN A 17 10.36 -3.23 -18.43
CA GLN A 17 9.72 -1.91 -18.56
C GLN A 17 8.76 -1.62 -17.40
N ALA A 18 8.05 -2.65 -16.94
CA ALA A 18 7.18 -2.59 -15.79
C ALA A 18 7.94 -2.26 -14.50
N PHE A 19 9.06 -2.94 -14.21
CA PHE A 19 9.90 -2.57 -13.08
C PHE A 19 10.47 -1.15 -13.20
N GLN A 20 10.91 -0.74 -14.39
CA GLN A 20 11.41 0.62 -14.60
C GLN A 20 10.32 1.68 -14.37
N PHE A 21 9.06 1.35 -14.70
CA PHE A 21 7.92 2.21 -14.37
C PHE A 21 7.76 2.34 -12.85
N CYS A 22 7.74 1.23 -12.11
CA CYS A 22 7.62 1.24 -10.66
C CYS A 22 8.79 1.97 -9.97
N GLU A 23 10.01 1.78 -10.47
CA GLU A 23 11.20 2.50 -9.98
C GLU A 23 11.04 4.01 -10.16
N ARG A 24 10.66 4.49 -11.35
CA ARG A 24 10.40 5.92 -11.57
C ARG A 24 9.34 6.47 -10.63
N LEU A 25 8.19 5.79 -10.54
CA LEU A 25 7.10 6.20 -9.66
C LEU A 25 7.55 6.28 -8.18
N THR A 26 8.39 5.33 -7.75
CA THR A 26 8.94 5.32 -6.39
C THR A 26 9.92 6.48 -6.14
N TYR A 27 10.82 6.79 -7.09
CA TYR A 27 11.83 7.83 -6.91
C TYR A 27 11.30 9.25 -7.13
N ASP A 28 10.27 9.41 -7.96
CA ASP A 28 9.62 10.70 -8.19
C ASP A 28 8.74 11.11 -6.99
N HIS A 29 8.30 10.13 -6.18
CA HIS A 29 7.54 10.38 -4.96
C HIS A 29 8.46 10.55 -3.75
N TYR A 30 8.50 11.76 -3.19
CA TYR A 30 9.29 12.06 -2.00
C TYR A 30 8.54 11.59 -0.75
N GLU A 31 9.08 10.59 -0.05
CA GLU A 31 8.57 10.09 1.22
C GLU A 31 9.62 10.22 2.32
N ASN A 32 9.17 10.38 3.57
CA ASN A 32 10.03 10.29 4.76
C ASN A 32 10.55 8.86 4.99
N PHE A 33 9.99 7.87 4.30
CA PHE A 33 10.46 6.49 4.33
C PHE A 33 11.34 6.23 3.10
N PRO A 34 12.57 5.72 3.27
CA PRO A 34 13.45 5.42 2.15
C PRO A 34 13.00 4.11 1.49
N VAL A 35 11.92 4.18 0.70
CA VAL A 35 11.28 3.04 0.01
C VAL A 35 12.25 2.32 -0.95
N ALA A 36 13.40 2.93 -1.28
CA ALA A 36 14.49 2.28 -1.98
C ALA A 36 15.85 2.58 -1.30
N SER A 37 15.86 2.55 0.04
CA SER A 37 17.04 2.81 0.86
C SER A 37 18.26 2.03 0.38
N LEU A 38 19.44 2.63 0.48
CA LEU A 38 20.72 1.96 0.27
C LEU A 38 20.87 0.70 1.14
N PHE A 39 20.11 0.60 2.24
CA PHE A 39 20.06 -0.57 3.11
C PHE A 39 19.41 -1.82 2.48
N PHE A 40 18.58 -1.67 1.43
CA PHE A 40 18.07 -2.84 0.70
C PHE A 40 19.13 -3.42 -0.25
N PRO A 41 19.29 -4.75 -0.29
CA PRO A 41 20.10 -5.42 -1.30
C PRO A 41 19.68 -5.00 -2.71
N LYS A 42 20.64 -4.73 -3.59
CA LYS A 42 20.39 -4.21 -4.95
C LYS A 42 19.47 -5.12 -5.78
N ASP A 43 19.51 -6.42 -5.54
CA ASP A 43 18.66 -7.42 -6.19
C ASP A 43 17.20 -7.35 -5.74
N LYS A 44 16.90 -6.77 -4.57
CA LYS A 44 15.54 -6.68 -4.00
C LYS A 44 14.81 -5.38 -4.23
N ARG A 45 15.55 -4.29 -4.50
CA ARG A 45 14.98 -2.93 -4.63
C ARG A 45 13.82 -2.85 -5.64
N ARG A 46 13.97 -3.47 -6.81
CA ARG A 46 12.91 -3.45 -7.85
C ARG A 46 11.58 -4.05 -7.37
N TYR A 47 11.66 -5.07 -6.51
CA TYR A 47 10.50 -5.76 -5.95
C TYR A 47 9.83 -4.92 -4.86
N VAL A 48 10.64 -4.23 -4.05
CA VAL A 48 10.14 -3.21 -3.12
C VAL A 48 9.44 -2.08 -3.88
N CYS A 49 10.03 -1.57 -4.96
CA CYS A 49 9.41 -0.54 -5.80
C CYS A 49 8.07 -1.01 -6.40
N ALA A 50 7.95 -2.28 -6.80
CA ALA A 50 6.69 -2.82 -7.32
C ALA A 50 5.58 -2.84 -6.26
N ILE A 51 5.90 -3.32 -5.05
CA ILE A 51 4.97 -3.32 -3.90
C ILE A 51 4.57 -1.90 -3.53
N TYR A 52 5.55 -0.99 -3.44
CA TYR A 52 5.26 0.41 -3.13
C TYR A 52 4.39 1.06 -4.19
N SER A 53 4.68 0.82 -5.48
CA SER A 53 3.88 1.39 -6.57
C SER A 53 2.43 0.93 -6.55
N PHE A 54 2.17 -0.31 -6.12
CA PHE A 54 0.82 -0.80 -5.89
C PHE A 54 0.12 -0.03 -4.78
N ALA A 55 0.77 0.08 -3.61
CA ALA A 55 0.21 0.78 -2.46
C ALA A 55 0.00 2.28 -2.76
N ARG A 56 0.97 2.92 -3.41
CA ARG A 56 0.93 4.35 -3.73
C ARG A 56 -0.20 4.72 -4.68
N ILE A 57 -0.42 3.95 -5.74
CA ILE A 57 -1.52 4.22 -6.66
C ILE A 57 -2.88 4.00 -5.97
N ALA A 58 -2.99 2.99 -5.10
CA ALA A 58 -4.22 2.77 -4.34
C ALA A 58 -4.48 3.90 -3.33
N ASP A 59 -3.45 4.37 -2.63
CA ASP A 59 -3.49 5.56 -1.76
C ASP A 59 -3.92 6.82 -2.52
N ASP A 60 -3.35 7.05 -3.72
CA ASP A 60 -3.74 8.14 -4.61
C ASP A 60 -5.24 8.10 -4.96
N PHE A 61 -5.83 6.91 -5.13
CA PHE A 61 -7.28 6.78 -5.35
C PHE A 61 -8.11 7.16 -4.12
N ALA A 62 -7.64 6.83 -2.92
CA ALA A 62 -8.32 7.20 -1.67
C ALA A 62 -8.27 8.71 -1.39
N ASP A 63 -7.21 9.39 -1.84
CA ASP A 63 -6.95 10.81 -1.58
C ASP A 63 -7.23 11.74 -2.79
N GLU A 64 -7.59 11.23 -3.99
CA GLU A 64 -7.71 12.04 -5.22
C GLU A 64 -8.68 13.23 -5.03
N PRO A 65 -8.19 14.49 -5.16
CA PRO A 65 -9.02 15.67 -5.00
C PRO A 65 -10.11 15.78 -6.07
N GLY A 66 -11.31 16.20 -5.64
CA GLY A 66 -12.43 16.45 -6.55
C GLY A 66 -13.24 15.20 -6.94
N LEU A 67 -12.88 14.01 -6.45
CA LEU A 67 -13.73 12.83 -6.49
C LEU A 67 -14.57 12.70 -5.22
N THR A 68 -15.80 12.21 -5.37
CA THR A 68 -16.66 11.81 -4.26
C THR A 68 -16.15 10.52 -3.61
N PRO A 69 -16.50 10.24 -2.34
CA PRO A 69 -16.16 8.97 -1.70
C PRO A 69 -16.56 7.74 -2.53
N ALA A 70 -17.73 7.76 -3.17
CA ALA A 70 -18.18 6.66 -4.02
C ALA A 70 -17.28 6.43 -5.25
N GLU A 71 -16.81 7.49 -5.91
CA GLU A 71 -15.90 7.39 -7.06
C GLU A 71 -14.51 6.89 -6.65
N ARG A 72 -14.04 7.24 -5.44
CA ARG A 72 -12.79 6.74 -4.87
C ARG A 72 -12.88 5.24 -4.56
N ILE A 73 -13.97 4.81 -3.93
CA ILE A 73 -14.24 3.39 -3.69
C ILE A 73 -14.33 2.61 -5.01
N GLU A 74 -14.97 3.17 -6.03
CA GLU A 74 -15.03 2.53 -7.35
C GLU A 74 -13.63 2.37 -7.97
N SER A 75 -12.79 3.40 -7.87
CA SER A 75 -11.40 3.33 -8.35
C SER A 75 -10.59 2.26 -7.61
N LEU A 76 -10.80 2.11 -6.30
CA LEU A 76 -10.19 1.04 -5.50
C LEU A 76 -10.71 -0.35 -5.89
N ASN A 77 -11.98 -0.48 -6.24
CA ASN A 77 -12.56 -1.74 -6.73
C ASN A 77 -12.01 -2.13 -8.11
N GLU A 78 -11.91 -1.17 -9.04
CA GLU A 78 -11.26 -1.41 -10.35
C GLU A 78 -9.79 -1.82 -10.20
N TRP A 79 -9.11 -1.32 -9.16
CA TRP A 79 -7.74 -1.70 -8.84
C TRP A 79 -7.64 -3.12 -8.24
N ASP A 80 -8.60 -3.48 -7.39
CA ASP A 80 -8.75 -4.81 -6.80
C ASP A 80 -9.02 -5.89 -7.87
N GLU A 81 -9.90 -5.59 -8.84
CA GLU A 81 -10.15 -6.48 -9.98
C GLU A 81 -8.86 -6.77 -10.76
N GLN A 82 -8.03 -5.76 -10.99
CA GLN A 82 -6.75 -5.94 -11.67
C GLN A 82 -5.73 -6.71 -10.81
N LEU A 83 -5.76 -6.56 -9.48
CA LEU A 83 -4.97 -7.36 -8.56
C LEU A 83 -5.34 -8.84 -8.71
N VAL A 84 -6.63 -9.17 -8.63
CA VAL A 84 -7.14 -10.55 -8.80
C VAL A 84 -6.75 -11.12 -10.16
N ASP A 85 -6.92 -10.36 -11.24
CA ASP A 85 -6.54 -10.79 -12.58
C ASP A 85 -5.03 -11.04 -12.70
N SER A 86 -4.20 -10.23 -12.05
CA SER A 86 -2.74 -10.40 -12.04
C SER A 86 -2.33 -11.74 -11.41
N TYR A 87 -2.98 -12.14 -10.31
CA TYR A 87 -2.80 -13.44 -9.66
C TYR A 87 -3.32 -14.61 -10.50
N ARG A 88 -4.25 -14.36 -11.43
CA ARG A 88 -4.73 -15.33 -12.44
C ARG A 88 -3.87 -15.35 -13.71
N GLY A 89 -2.73 -14.67 -13.71
CA GLY A 89 -1.80 -14.63 -14.84
C GLY A 89 -2.08 -13.54 -15.88
N HIS A 90 -3.04 -12.64 -15.62
CA HIS A 90 -3.45 -11.59 -16.55
C HIS A 90 -3.14 -10.20 -15.97
N ALA A 91 -1.99 -9.62 -16.35
CA ALA A 91 -1.61 -8.28 -15.93
C ALA A 91 -1.46 -7.34 -17.14
N GLN A 92 -2.17 -6.22 -17.12
CA GLN A 92 -2.12 -5.20 -18.19
C GLN A 92 -1.41 -3.92 -17.74
N HIS A 93 -1.70 -3.44 -16.53
CA HIS A 93 -1.03 -2.27 -15.96
C HIS A 93 0.44 -2.60 -15.63
N PRO A 94 1.41 -1.69 -15.86
CA PRO A 94 2.82 -1.95 -15.58
C PRO A 94 3.07 -2.33 -14.11
N VAL A 95 2.35 -1.71 -13.17
CA VAL A 95 2.45 -2.08 -11.75
C VAL A 95 2.07 -3.55 -11.54
N PHE A 96 0.97 -4.04 -12.10
CA PHE A 96 0.57 -5.43 -11.96
C PHE A 96 1.50 -6.40 -12.72
N VAL A 97 2.12 -5.99 -13.83
CA VAL A 97 3.12 -6.81 -14.53
C VAL A 97 4.36 -7.00 -13.65
N ALA A 98 4.85 -5.95 -13.00
CA ALA A 98 5.96 -6.03 -12.06
C ALA A 98 5.58 -6.74 -10.75
N LEU A 99 4.37 -6.49 -10.25
CA LEU A 99 3.85 -7.10 -9.03
C LEU A 99 3.69 -8.60 -9.20
N ARG A 100 3.15 -9.07 -10.33
CA ARG A 100 3.03 -10.50 -10.62
C ARG A 100 4.38 -11.22 -10.57
N GLU A 101 5.41 -10.67 -11.23
CA GLU A 101 6.77 -11.23 -11.15
C GLU A 101 7.31 -11.26 -9.71
N THR A 102 6.93 -10.26 -8.90
CA THR A 102 7.28 -10.20 -7.48
C THR A 102 6.56 -11.29 -6.69
N VAL A 103 5.25 -11.39 -6.86
CA VAL A 103 4.37 -12.35 -6.18
C VAL A 103 4.77 -13.78 -6.51
N ASP A 104 4.96 -14.10 -7.79
CA ASP A 104 5.33 -15.45 -8.24
C ASP A 104 6.71 -15.85 -7.66
N ARG A 105 7.65 -14.90 -7.60
CA ARG A 105 9.01 -15.16 -7.10
C ARG A 105 9.10 -15.38 -5.60
N PHE A 106 8.30 -14.66 -4.82
CA PHE A 106 8.36 -14.69 -3.35
C PHE A 106 7.15 -15.40 -2.72
N GLU A 107 6.28 -15.98 -3.54
CA GLU A 107 5.05 -16.69 -3.13
C GLU A 107 4.24 -15.83 -2.16
N ILE A 108 3.93 -14.60 -2.58
CA ILE A 108 3.26 -13.61 -1.73
C ILE A 108 1.75 -13.87 -1.76
N PRO A 109 1.10 -14.13 -0.60
CA PRO A 109 -0.35 -14.27 -0.51
C PRO A 109 -1.07 -12.99 -0.91
N ILE A 110 -2.15 -13.11 -1.68
CA ILE A 110 -2.95 -11.96 -2.17
C ILE A 110 -3.58 -11.18 -1.00
N GLU A 111 -3.85 -11.87 0.10
CA GLU A 111 -4.47 -11.35 1.32
C GLU A 111 -3.71 -10.15 1.88
N LEU A 112 -2.37 -10.11 1.75
CA LEU A 112 -1.57 -8.96 2.20
C LEU A 112 -1.88 -7.70 1.40
N PHE A 113 -2.17 -7.82 0.11
CA PHE A 113 -2.57 -6.70 -0.74
C PHE A 113 -4.03 -6.30 -0.51
N HIS A 114 -4.92 -7.27 -0.28
CA HIS A 114 -6.30 -6.98 0.10
C HIS A 114 -6.39 -6.22 1.42
N HIS A 115 -5.54 -6.53 2.41
CA HIS A 115 -5.47 -5.76 3.65
C HIS A 115 -5.12 -4.29 3.40
N LEU A 116 -4.13 -4.01 2.54
CA LEU A 116 -3.81 -2.64 2.17
C LEU A 116 -4.98 -1.94 1.48
N LEU A 117 -5.64 -2.62 0.53
CA LEU A 117 -6.83 -2.08 -0.12
C LEU A 117 -7.99 -1.88 0.85
N HIS A 118 -8.08 -2.67 1.91
CA HIS A 118 -9.07 -2.46 2.97
C HIS A 118 -8.76 -1.17 3.74
N ALA A 119 -7.51 -0.96 4.15
CA ALA A 119 -7.10 0.29 4.81
C ALA A 119 -7.39 1.53 3.96
N PHE A 120 -7.08 1.50 2.66
CA PHE A 120 -7.39 2.62 1.76
C PHE A 120 -8.90 2.88 1.63
N ARG A 121 -9.74 1.85 1.72
CA ARG A 121 -11.20 2.05 1.80
C ARG A 121 -11.61 2.64 3.14
N MET A 122 -11.00 2.21 4.25
CA MET A 122 -11.23 2.82 5.58
C MET A 122 -10.87 4.30 5.56
N ASP A 123 -9.77 4.71 4.93
CA ASP A 123 -9.36 6.11 4.81
C ASP A 123 -10.35 7.01 4.04
N VAL A 124 -11.23 6.40 3.24
CA VAL A 124 -12.33 7.09 2.53
C VAL A 124 -13.58 7.20 3.40
N THR A 125 -13.84 6.23 4.29
CA THR A 125 -15.12 6.12 5.02
C THR A 125 -15.05 6.46 6.50
N THR A 126 -13.86 6.40 7.10
CA THR A 126 -13.64 6.46 8.54
C THR A 126 -12.65 7.58 8.84
N HIS A 127 -13.14 8.61 9.53
CA HIS A 127 -12.35 9.80 9.86
C HIS A 127 -12.00 9.91 11.34
N ARG A 128 -12.70 9.16 12.20
CA ARG A 128 -12.56 9.15 13.65
C ARG A 128 -12.69 7.71 14.14
N TYR A 129 -11.93 7.36 15.17
CA TYR A 129 -11.92 6.05 15.81
C TYR A 129 -12.39 6.19 17.25
N GLU A 130 -13.32 5.33 17.70
CA GLU A 130 -13.91 5.46 19.04
C GLU A 130 -12.93 4.98 20.11
N THR A 131 -12.35 3.79 19.87
CA THR A 131 -11.51 3.06 20.83
C THR A 131 -10.10 2.86 20.29
N PHE A 132 -9.17 2.54 21.20
CA PHE A 132 -7.80 2.19 20.80
C PHE A 132 -7.78 0.90 19.96
N GLU A 133 -8.68 -0.03 20.25
CA GLU A 133 -8.88 -1.26 19.47
C GLU A 133 -9.24 -0.95 18.01
N ASP A 134 -10.09 0.04 17.74
CA ASP A 134 -10.42 0.42 16.36
C ASP A 134 -9.18 0.96 15.60
N VAL A 135 -8.28 1.67 16.31
CA VAL A 135 -7.01 2.16 15.74
C VAL A 135 -6.05 1.01 15.48
N LEU A 136 -6.03 0.00 16.36
CA LEU A 136 -5.24 -1.21 16.15
C LEU A 136 -5.75 -2.03 14.96
N GLU A 137 -7.07 -2.16 14.79
CA GLU A 137 -7.68 -2.79 13.61
C GLU A 137 -7.26 -2.07 12.32
N TYR A 138 -7.26 -0.74 12.31
CA TYR A 138 -6.71 0.01 11.18
C TYR A 138 -5.23 -0.33 10.92
N CYS A 139 -4.40 -0.49 11.97
CA CYS A 139 -2.98 -0.87 11.82
C CYS A 139 -2.80 -2.29 11.27
N GLU A 140 -3.70 -3.23 11.58
CA GLU A 140 -3.71 -4.58 11.02
C GLU A 140 -3.85 -4.60 9.50
N HIS A 141 -4.52 -3.58 8.95
CA HIS A 141 -4.74 -3.42 7.53
C HIS A 141 -3.74 -2.49 6.84
N SER A 142 -3.34 -1.40 7.49
CA SER A 142 -2.49 -0.36 6.88
C SER A 142 -0.99 -0.62 7.00
N ALA A 143 -0.54 -1.12 8.15
CA ALA A 143 0.89 -1.17 8.49
C ALA A 143 1.44 -2.59 8.54
N ASN A 144 0.74 -3.50 9.22
CA ASN A 144 1.21 -4.88 9.43
C ASN A 144 1.49 -5.64 8.11
N PRO A 145 0.66 -5.51 7.05
CA PRO A 145 0.91 -6.21 5.79
C PRO A 145 2.22 -5.77 5.12
N ILE A 146 2.62 -4.50 5.27
CA ILE A 146 3.90 -4.00 4.73
C ILE A 146 5.09 -4.73 5.37
N GLY A 147 5.07 -4.90 6.70
CA GLY A 147 6.12 -5.64 7.41
C GLY A 147 6.22 -7.10 6.95
N ARG A 148 5.07 -7.77 6.84
CA ARG A 148 4.99 -9.15 6.33
C ARG A 148 5.48 -9.26 4.89
N LEU A 149 5.10 -8.33 4.02
CA LEU A 149 5.59 -8.23 2.64
C LEU A 149 7.12 -8.11 2.60
N MET A 150 7.70 -7.27 3.46
CA MET A 150 9.16 -7.16 3.57
C MET A 150 9.79 -8.47 4.04
N LEU A 151 9.25 -9.14 5.07
CA LEU A 151 9.78 -10.44 5.51
C LEU A 151 9.78 -11.48 4.38
N LEU A 152 8.71 -11.55 3.58
CA LEU A 152 8.62 -12.46 2.44
C LEU A 152 9.66 -12.16 1.35
N LEU A 153 9.93 -10.88 1.04
CA LEU A 153 11.01 -10.50 0.10
C LEU A 153 12.40 -10.95 0.56
N PHE A 154 12.59 -11.13 1.86
CA PHE A 154 13.82 -11.63 2.47
C PHE A 154 13.76 -13.15 2.79
N ASN A 155 12.71 -13.85 2.35
CA ASN A 155 12.45 -15.27 2.58
C ASN A 155 12.31 -15.66 4.07
N TYR A 156 11.89 -14.73 4.92
CA TYR A 156 11.47 -15.04 6.29
C TYR A 156 9.99 -15.38 6.31
N ARG A 157 9.66 -16.62 6.68
CA ARG A 157 8.29 -17.16 6.64
C ARG A 157 7.78 -17.67 7.99
N SER A 158 8.56 -17.51 9.06
CA SER A 158 8.15 -18.03 10.37
C SER A 158 7.02 -17.17 10.95
N GLU A 159 6.00 -17.83 11.50
CA GLU A 159 4.88 -17.14 12.15
C GLU A 159 5.35 -16.20 13.27
N GLY A 160 6.35 -16.64 14.05
CA GLY A 160 6.94 -15.79 15.09
C GLY A 160 7.59 -14.51 14.54
N SER A 161 8.22 -14.58 13.36
CA SER A 161 8.75 -13.37 12.70
C SER A 161 7.63 -12.46 12.21
N MET A 162 6.54 -13.01 11.67
CA MET A 162 5.39 -12.23 11.21
C MET A 162 4.77 -11.45 12.38
N GLN A 163 4.51 -12.13 13.50
CA GLN A 163 3.97 -11.49 14.70
C GLN A 163 4.89 -10.40 15.25
N GLN A 164 6.20 -10.63 15.29
CA GLN A 164 7.16 -9.61 15.70
C GLN A 164 7.18 -8.41 14.75
N SER A 165 7.06 -8.65 13.45
CA SER A 165 6.96 -7.58 12.45
C SER A 165 5.69 -6.76 12.65
N ASP A 166 4.55 -7.40 12.91
CA ASP A 166 3.28 -6.71 13.15
C ASP A 166 3.39 -5.75 14.34
N LEU A 167 4.00 -6.19 15.45
CA LEU A 167 4.23 -5.35 16.62
C LEU A 167 5.07 -4.10 16.27
N ILE A 168 6.14 -4.27 15.48
CA ILE A 168 7.00 -3.16 15.05
C ILE A 168 6.25 -2.22 14.11
N CYS A 169 5.52 -2.77 13.14
CA CYS A 169 4.75 -2.00 12.16
C CYS A 169 3.64 -1.19 12.83
N THR A 170 2.88 -1.82 13.73
CA THR A 170 1.85 -1.16 14.54
C THR A 170 2.47 -0.04 15.39
N ALA A 171 3.57 -0.31 16.10
CA ALA A 171 4.23 0.70 16.93
C ALA A 171 4.73 1.91 16.11
N LEU A 172 5.29 1.65 14.92
CA LEU A 172 5.72 2.71 14.02
C LEU A 172 4.53 3.52 13.51
N GLN A 173 3.43 2.88 13.16
CA GLN A 173 2.23 3.56 12.68
C GLN A 173 1.59 4.43 13.75
N LEU A 174 1.48 3.92 14.98
CA LEU A 174 1.03 4.73 16.12
C LEU A 174 1.94 5.94 16.35
N THR A 175 3.25 5.76 16.21
CA THR A 175 4.23 6.86 16.30
C THR A 175 3.98 7.91 15.21
N ASN A 176 3.67 7.49 13.98
CA ASN A 176 3.31 8.41 12.89
C ASN A 176 2.05 9.22 13.23
N PHE A 177 1.00 8.57 13.74
CA PHE A 177 -0.21 9.29 14.15
C PHE A 177 0.06 10.33 15.24
N TRP A 178 0.93 10.03 16.21
CA TRP A 178 1.23 10.95 17.30
C TRP A 178 2.10 12.13 16.89
N GLN A 179 3.02 11.97 15.95
CA GLN A 179 3.82 13.08 15.44
C GLN A 179 3.04 13.97 14.46
N ASP A 180 2.09 13.39 13.71
CA ASP A 180 1.40 14.05 12.59
C ASP A 180 -0.02 14.53 12.92
N VAL A 181 -0.42 14.55 14.20
CA VAL A 181 -1.76 15.01 14.66
C VAL A 181 -2.21 16.32 13.99
N SER A 182 -1.32 17.31 13.91
CA SER A 182 -1.63 18.62 13.30
C SER A 182 -1.82 18.58 11.78
N VAL A 183 -1.16 17.65 11.10
CA VAL A 183 -1.27 17.42 9.65
C VAL A 183 -2.54 16.64 9.35
N ASP A 184 -2.82 15.58 10.12
CA ASP A 184 -4.02 14.75 9.96
C ASP A 184 -5.31 15.53 10.20
N LEU A 185 -5.31 16.43 11.19
CA LEU A 185 -6.44 17.33 11.43
C LEU A 185 -6.76 18.23 10.23
N GLN A 186 -5.77 18.64 9.43
CA GLN A 186 -6.00 19.43 8.21
C GLN A 186 -6.68 18.61 7.11
N LYS A 187 -6.58 17.28 7.18
CA LYS A 187 -7.23 16.33 6.27
C LYS A 187 -8.54 15.77 6.84
N ASP A 188 -9.04 16.35 7.94
CA ASP A 188 -10.20 15.86 8.69
C ASP A 188 -10.03 14.40 9.16
N ARG A 189 -8.83 14.00 9.58
CA ARG A 189 -8.56 12.68 10.18
C ARG A 189 -8.11 12.83 11.63
N VAL A 190 -8.60 11.95 12.52
CA VAL A 190 -8.11 11.84 13.91
C VAL A 190 -7.99 10.37 14.27
N TYR A 191 -6.75 9.97 14.56
CA TYR A 191 -6.37 8.62 15.00
C TYR A 191 -6.16 8.51 16.51
N ILE A 192 -6.29 9.62 17.26
CA ILE A 192 -6.40 9.57 18.73
C ILE A 192 -7.81 9.06 19.06
N PRO A 193 -7.95 7.98 19.85
CA PRO A 193 -9.26 7.45 20.22
C PRO A 193 -10.14 8.50 20.88
N LEU A 194 -11.42 8.55 20.52
CA LEU A 194 -12.34 9.52 21.09
C LEU A 194 -12.56 9.31 22.59
N ASP A 195 -12.58 8.06 23.05
CA ASP A 195 -12.73 7.75 24.49
C ASP A 195 -11.55 8.20 25.35
N ASP A 196 -10.36 8.37 24.78
CA ASP A 196 -9.16 8.84 25.49
C ASP A 196 -9.14 10.37 25.69
N ILE A 197 -9.98 11.11 24.95
CA ILE A 197 -10.04 12.59 24.96
C ILE A 197 -11.38 13.16 25.42
N ARG A 198 -12.30 12.31 25.89
CA ARG A 198 -13.60 12.70 26.46
C ARG A 198 -13.50 13.27 27.88
#